data_AF-A0A2P6N9P8-F1
#
_entry.id   AF-A0A2P6N9P8-F1
#
_cell.length_a   1.000
_cell.length_b   1.000
_cell.length_c   1.000
_cell.angle_alpha   90.00
_cell.angle_beta   90.00
_cell.angle_gamma   90.00
#
_symmetry.space_group_name_H-M   'P 1'
#
loop_
_entity.id
_entity.type
_entity.pdbx_description
1 polymer ?
#
loop_
_entity_poly.entity_id
_entity_poly.type
_entity_poly.pdbx_seq_one_letter_code
_entity_poly.pdbx_strand_id
1 'polypeptide(L)'
;MAADSDHEYQQLRAEIQKKLIDTDFEQWFPLVDPEDTAPTLFYPITREIAETILNANRSLGSTSLEADRIADLTPLNDYEAKLFAMVAGGLQKKIDVFGPSFIKTSSMSPKDVVLLLPSFKTNYSNNYRTEREKRGWNDMNKNEQNQTKLLAFMDACTLCLQFSNAKEALRAFVLSQRTAEGMERALTHEEYGNFIIRKWMPAPLDSEFRLFVHDNVLRGASQYIDSYFSKRIFHHRDHVAAAITKFFHDKLGPRLHSTFYHYAVDICIPDLSSYITDTDLIVPVDQWELKVIEVNPWFESTGMCLFSGRAEEELEEKEGRQFPIVKVQDKLVSLGFMSKDWREAMYRVEAEVEAETK
;
A
#
# COMPACT_ATOMS: atom_id res chain seq x y z
N MET A 1 28.29 11.02 -29.29
CA MET A 1 26.94 10.44 -29.30
C MET A 1 26.66 9.48 -28.14
N ALA A 2 27.63 8.73 -27.58
CA ALA A 2 27.39 7.90 -26.38
C ALA A 2 27.64 8.62 -25.04
N ALA A 3 28.37 9.73 -25.03
CA ALA A 3 28.64 10.50 -23.80
C ALA A 3 27.46 11.40 -23.39
N ASP A 4 26.67 11.90 -24.35
CA ASP A 4 25.50 12.73 -24.05
C ASP A 4 24.37 11.93 -23.39
N SER A 5 24.23 10.64 -23.73
CA SER A 5 23.17 9.78 -23.17
C SER A 5 23.38 9.42 -21.70
N ASP A 6 24.62 9.32 -21.22
CA ASP A 6 24.89 9.02 -19.80
C ASP A 6 24.60 10.25 -18.93
N HIS A 7 24.96 11.46 -19.41
CA HIS A 7 24.67 12.69 -18.67
C HIS A 7 23.17 12.95 -18.54
N GLU A 8 22.40 12.82 -19.62
CA GLU A 8 20.92 12.94 -19.61
C GLU A 8 20.29 11.89 -18.68
N TYR A 9 20.78 10.66 -18.70
CA TYR A 9 20.30 9.60 -17.81
C TYR A 9 20.56 9.90 -16.33
N GLN A 10 21.76 10.40 -15.98
CA GLN A 10 22.05 10.79 -14.59
C GLN A 10 21.20 11.99 -14.15
N GLN A 11 20.94 12.96 -15.02
CA GLN A 11 20.05 14.09 -14.72
C GLN A 11 18.62 13.61 -14.45
N LEU A 12 18.06 12.79 -15.35
CA LEU A 12 16.72 12.22 -15.17
C LEU A 12 16.62 11.42 -13.87
N ARG A 13 17.64 10.62 -13.55
CA ARG A 13 17.69 9.85 -12.30
C ARG A 13 17.70 10.76 -11.08
N ALA A 14 18.47 11.84 -11.10
CA ALA A 14 18.51 12.82 -10.01
C ALA A 14 17.17 13.56 -9.86
N GLU A 15 16.48 13.88 -10.96
CA GLU A 15 15.15 14.50 -10.93
C GLU A 15 14.09 13.56 -10.36
N ILE A 16 14.06 12.31 -10.79
CA ILE A 16 13.16 11.28 -10.23
C ILE A 16 13.43 11.12 -8.74
N GLN A 17 14.70 11.04 -8.36
CA GLN A 17 15.11 10.90 -6.97
C GLN A 17 14.62 12.06 -6.11
N LYS A 18 14.81 13.30 -6.58
CA LYS A 18 14.33 14.49 -5.89
C LYS A 18 12.81 14.46 -5.73
N LYS A 19 12.07 14.13 -6.80
CA LYS A 19 10.60 14.02 -6.73
C LYS A 19 10.13 12.98 -5.71
N LEU A 20 10.84 11.85 -5.59
CA LEU A 20 10.55 10.84 -4.57
C LEU A 20 10.72 11.41 -3.16
N ILE A 21 11.83 12.08 -2.89
CA ILE A 21 12.12 12.73 -1.60
C ILE A 21 11.08 13.81 -1.27
N ASP A 22 10.71 14.63 -2.26
CA ASP A 22 9.72 15.70 -2.10
C ASP A 22 8.35 15.14 -1.67
N THR A 23 8.08 13.85 -1.94
CA THR A 23 6.85 13.15 -1.55
C THR A 23 7.02 12.18 -0.38
N ASP A 24 8.17 12.18 0.29
CA ASP A 24 8.35 11.39 1.51
C ASP A 24 7.31 11.80 2.58
N PHE A 25 7.01 10.87 3.48
CA PHE A 25 5.95 11.00 4.47
C PHE A 25 6.02 12.32 5.25
N GLU A 26 7.21 12.72 5.66
CA GLU A 26 7.50 13.92 6.42
C GLU A 26 7.19 15.21 5.67
N GLN A 27 7.16 15.18 4.33
CA GLN A 27 6.88 16.36 3.50
C GLN A 27 5.39 16.65 3.43
N TRP A 28 4.57 15.62 3.25
CA TRP A 28 3.12 15.80 3.09
C TRP A 28 2.35 15.70 4.40
N PHE A 29 2.83 14.93 5.38
CA PHE A 29 2.09 14.70 6.63
C PHE A 29 1.73 15.99 7.38
N PRO A 30 2.63 16.99 7.52
CA PRO A 30 2.30 18.26 8.17
C PRO A 30 1.25 19.10 7.41
N LEU A 31 1.03 18.82 6.12
CA LEU A 31 0.07 19.54 5.28
C LEU A 31 -1.34 18.98 5.42
N VAL A 32 -1.49 17.70 5.77
CA VAL A 32 -2.79 17.04 5.89
C VAL A 32 -3.38 17.26 7.29
N ASP A 33 -4.71 17.38 7.38
CA ASP A 33 -5.36 17.43 8.69
C ASP A 33 -5.06 16.15 9.48
N PRO A 34 -4.67 16.22 10.77
CA PRO A 34 -4.54 15.04 11.60
C PRO A 34 -5.80 14.16 11.65
N GLU A 35 -7.00 14.74 11.46
CA GLU A 35 -8.25 13.98 11.39
C GLU A 35 -8.45 13.30 10.02
N ASP A 36 -7.84 13.82 8.95
CA ASP A 36 -7.95 13.31 7.59
C ASP A 36 -6.83 12.30 7.26
N THR A 37 -6.08 11.79 8.25
CA THR A 37 -5.09 10.72 8.08
C THR A 37 -5.00 9.85 9.34
N ALA A 38 -4.33 8.70 9.27
CA ALA A 38 -4.10 7.86 10.44
C ALA A 38 -3.23 8.59 11.48
N PRO A 39 -3.54 8.49 12.78
CA PRO A 39 -2.63 8.88 13.85
C PRO A 39 -1.25 8.25 13.65
N THR A 40 -0.20 9.07 13.71
CA THR A 40 1.15 8.66 13.29
C THR A 40 2.21 9.12 14.30
N LEU A 41 3.21 8.26 14.51
CA LEU A 41 4.42 8.54 15.28
C LEU A 41 5.65 8.25 14.43
N PHE A 42 6.75 8.93 14.75
CA PHE A 42 8.03 8.81 14.05
C PHE A 42 9.08 8.16 14.95
N TYR A 43 9.95 7.36 14.34
CA TYR A 43 11.19 6.87 14.94
C TYR A 43 12.33 7.04 13.94
N PRO A 44 13.39 7.81 14.27
CA PRO A 44 14.42 8.15 13.30
C PRO A 44 15.22 6.92 12.86
N ILE A 45 15.49 6.86 11.56
CA ILE A 45 16.46 5.92 11.00
C ILE A 45 17.81 6.64 11.00
N THR A 46 18.83 6.03 11.60
CA THR A 46 20.20 6.54 11.52
C THR A 46 20.95 5.82 10.40
N ARG A 47 22.12 6.33 10.04
CA ARG A 47 23.03 5.67 9.10
C ARG A 47 23.29 4.21 9.47
N GLU A 48 23.58 3.96 10.75
CA GLU A 48 23.89 2.62 11.27
C GLU A 48 22.69 1.67 11.15
N ILE A 49 21.47 2.19 11.37
CA ILE A 49 20.24 1.42 11.18
C ILE A 49 20.06 1.05 9.72
N ALA A 50 20.22 2.02 8.80
CA ALA A 50 20.09 1.79 7.36
C ALA A 50 21.13 0.78 6.85
N GLU A 51 22.41 0.93 7.23
CA GLU A 51 23.49 0.01 6.88
C GLU A 51 23.22 -1.40 7.41
N THR A 52 22.75 -1.52 8.65
CA THR A 52 22.47 -2.84 9.27
C THR A 52 21.31 -3.55 8.58
N ILE A 53 20.23 -2.85 8.26
CA ILE A 53 19.10 -3.44 7.51
C ILE A 53 19.55 -3.87 6.11
N LEU A 54 20.30 -3.03 5.41
CA LEU A 54 20.79 -3.32 4.06
C LEU A 54 21.77 -4.50 4.05
N ASN A 55 22.70 -4.57 5.01
CA ASN A 55 23.64 -5.67 5.13
C ASN A 55 22.94 -6.98 5.49
N ALA A 56 21.96 -6.94 6.40
CA ALA A 56 21.13 -8.09 6.74
C ALA A 56 20.29 -8.57 5.55
N ASN A 57 19.73 -7.65 4.75
CA ASN A 57 19.02 -8.00 3.52
C ASN A 57 19.95 -8.68 2.51
N ARG A 58 21.13 -8.08 2.25
CA ARG A 58 22.13 -8.60 1.29
C ARG A 58 22.67 -9.98 1.70
N SER A 59 22.82 -10.25 2.99
CA SER A 59 23.36 -11.52 3.50
C SER A 59 22.39 -12.70 3.33
N LEU A 60 21.08 -12.43 3.27
CA LEU A 60 20.06 -13.44 2.94
C LEU A 60 20.17 -13.90 1.47
N GLY A 61 20.73 -13.04 0.61
CA GLY A 61 20.92 -13.28 -0.82
C GLY A 61 19.60 -13.22 -1.61
N SER A 62 19.71 -13.22 -2.94
CA SER A 62 18.54 -13.31 -3.85
C SER A 62 17.97 -14.73 -3.97
N THR A 63 18.60 -15.71 -3.32
CA THR A 63 18.32 -17.13 -3.44
C THR A 63 17.10 -17.53 -2.62
N SER A 64 15.96 -17.58 -3.34
CA SER A 64 14.73 -18.36 -3.11
C SER A 64 14.06 -18.30 -1.74
N LEU A 65 12.74 -18.13 -1.80
CA LEU A 65 11.72 -18.08 -0.73
C LEU A 65 11.66 -19.32 0.19
N GLU A 66 12.78 -19.98 0.51
CA GLU A 66 12.78 -21.08 1.45
C GLU A 66 12.55 -20.54 2.86
N ALA A 67 11.31 -20.72 3.33
CA ALA A 67 10.78 -20.24 4.61
C ALA A 67 11.68 -20.58 5.82
N ASP A 68 12.47 -21.65 5.71
CA ASP A 68 13.33 -22.16 6.78
C ASP A 68 14.53 -21.24 7.07
N ARG A 69 15.04 -20.47 6.10
CA ARG A 69 16.13 -19.50 6.34
C ARG A 69 15.65 -18.22 7.03
N ILE A 70 14.35 -17.96 7.01
CA ILE A 70 13.74 -16.71 7.47
C ILE A 70 13.56 -16.72 9.00
N ALA A 71 13.48 -17.90 9.62
CA ALA A 71 13.26 -18.06 11.06
C ALA A 71 14.40 -17.45 11.89
N ASP A 72 15.62 -17.48 11.37
CA ASP A 72 16.84 -17.02 12.05
C ASP A 72 17.39 -15.78 11.37
N LEU A 73 16.70 -14.63 11.52
CA LEU A 73 17.37 -13.33 11.42
C LEU A 73 18.35 -13.16 12.58
N THR A 74 19.37 -14.02 12.62
CA THR A 74 20.46 -13.92 13.56
C THR A 74 21.32 -12.75 13.08
N PRO A 75 21.50 -11.72 13.91
CA PRO A 75 22.38 -10.59 13.57
C PRO A 75 23.75 -11.12 13.15
N LEU A 76 24.40 -10.49 12.16
CA LEU A 76 25.67 -10.99 11.63
C LEU A 76 26.79 -10.88 12.67
N ASN A 77 26.61 -10.02 13.68
CA ASN A 77 27.52 -9.85 14.80
C ASN A 77 26.80 -9.26 16.04
N ASP A 78 27.51 -9.24 17.18
CA ASP A 78 27.00 -8.73 18.46
C ASP A 78 26.59 -7.25 18.43
N TYR A 79 27.22 -6.44 17.58
CA TYR A 79 26.90 -5.02 17.47
C TYR A 79 25.54 -4.83 16.79
N GLU A 80 25.32 -5.49 15.65
CA GLU A 80 24.03 -5.48 14.96
C GLU A 80 22.92 -6.04 15.83
N ALA A 81 23.21 -7.08 16.64
CA ALA A 81 22.25 -7.64 17.59
C ALA A 81 21.77 -6.60 18.61
N LYS A 82 22.71 -5.84 19.18
CA LYS A 82 22.41 -4.76 20.13
C LYS A 82 21.63 -3.63 19.45
N LEU A 83 22.02 -3.27 18.23
CA LEU A 83 21.34 -2.22 17.47
C LEU A 83 19.89 -2.62 17.16
N PHE A 84 19.64 -3.82 16.63
CA PHE A 84 18.28 -4.31 16.39
C PHE A 84 17.47 -4.44 17.68
N ALA A 85 18.06 -4.88 18.80
CA ALA A 85 17.35 -4.89 20.07
C ALA A 85 16.95 -3.48 20.53
N MET A 86 17.82 -2.49 20.34
CA MET A 86 17.54 -1.09 20.65
C MET A 86 16.44 -0.52 19.75
N VAL A 87 16.52 -0.73 18.43
CA VAL A 87 15.51 -0.27 17.47
C VAL A 87 14.17 -0.96 17.74
N ALA A 88 14.16 -2.28 17.96
CA ALA A 88 12.95 -3.02 18.30
C ALA A 88 12.31 -2.49 19.58
N GLY A 89 13.10 -2.21 20.63
CA GLY A 89 12.59 -1.61 21.86
C GLY A 89 12.04 -0.20 21.67
N GLY A 90 12.65 0.59 20.79
CA GLY A 90 12.18 1.92 20.42
C GLY A 90 10.86 1.90 19.65
N LEU A 91 10.77 1.03 18.64
CA LEU A 91 9.56 0.82 17.85
C LEU A 91 8.42 0.24 18.70
N GLN A 92 8.72 -0.74 19.57
CA GLN A 92 7.70 -1.37 20.43
C GLN A 92 7.01 -0.33 21.30
N LYS A 93 7.77 0.59 21.91
CA LYS A 93 7.20 1.70 22.71
C LYS A 93 6.22 2.57 21.91
N LYS A 94 6.42 2.72 20.59
CA LYS A 94 5.51 3.47 19.70
C LYS A 94 4.28 2.64 19.34
N ILE A 95 4.47 1.36 19.04
CA ILE A 95 3.38 0.39 18.81
C ILE A 95 2.47 0.34 20.04
N ASP A 96 3.02 0.27 21.26
CA ASP A 96 2.27 0.20 22.51
C ASP A 96 1.34 1.41 22.74
N VAL A 97 1.60 2.56 22.10
CA VAL A 97 0.71 3.74 22.17
C VAL A 97 -0.58 3.52 21.38
N PHE A 98 -0.52 2.85 20.24
CA PHE A 98 -1.65 2.64 19.34
C PHE A 98 -2.24 1.22 19.39
N GLY A 99 -1.50 0.27 19.94
CA GLY A 99 -1.72 -1.16 19.72
C GLY A 99 -1.22 -1.59 18.34
N PRO A 100 -1.88 -2.57 17.70
CA PRO A 100 -1.52 -3.03 16.36
C PRO A 100 -1.38 -1.84 15.39
N SER A 101 -0.29 -1.82 14.64
CA SER A 101 0.12 -0.66 13.84
C SER A 101 0.63 -1.07 12.46
N PHE A 102 0.43 -0.20 11.48
CA PHE A 102 1.12 -0.31 10.19
C PHE A 102 2.44 0.45 10.27
N ILE A 103 3.54 -0.16 9.83
CA ILE A 103 4.87 0.46 9.86
C ILE A 103 5.46 0.50 8.46
N LYS A 104 5.91 1.68 8.03
CA LYS A 104 6.67 1.90 6.79
C LYS A 104 7.91 2.75 7.06
N THR A 105 8.80 2.90 6.08
CA THR A 105 9.78 4.00 6.08
C THR A 105 9.12 5.26 5.49
N SER A 106 9.85 6.37 5.45
CA SER A 106 9.40 7.63 4.81
C SER A 106 8.82 7.44 3.41
N SER A 107 9.35 6.49 2.64
CA SER A 107 8.94 6.27 1.24
C SER A 107 8.39 4.87 0.93
N MET A 108 8.74 3.84 1.71
CA MET A 108 8.50 2.45 1.30
C MET A 108 7.90 1.62 2.43
N SER A 109 6.92 0.80 2.09
CA SER A 109 6.37 -0.23 2.97
C SER A 109 6.87 -1.62 2.54
N PRO A 110 7.09 -2.56 3.46
CA PRO A 110 7.55 -3.92 3.15
C PRO A 110 6.42 -4.82 2.61
N LYS A 111 5.67 -4.34 1.61
CA LYS A 111 4.51 -5.04 1.02
C LYS A 111 4.92 -6.27 0.20
N ASP A 112 6.15 -6.32 -0.28
CA ASP A 112 6.70 -7.39 -1.12
C ASP A 112 6.97 -8.69 -0.36
N VAL A 113 6.99 -8.66 0.98
CA VAL A 113 7.35 -9.83 1.81
C VAL A 113 6.17 -10.47 2.52
N VAL A 114 4.93 -10.03 2.27
CA VAL A 114 3.75 -10.52 3.00
C VAL A 114 3.62 -12.05 2.97
N LEU A 115 3.98 -12.69 1.85
CA LEU A 115 3.94 -14.16 1.71
C LEU A 115 5.01 -14.90 2.51
N LEU A 116 6.05 -14.18 2.94
CA LEU A 116 7.16 -14.69 3.73
C LEU A 116 6.92 -14.53 5.24
N LEU A 117 5.89 -13.77 5.63
CA LEU A 117 5.59 -13.54 7.03
C LEU A 117 4.85 -14.74 7.63
N PRO A 118 5.22 -15.19 8.85
CA PRO A 118 4.60 -16.37 9.48
C PRO A 118 3.08 -16.27 9.61
N SER A 119 2.54 -15.05 9.74
CA SER A 119 1.11 -14.81 9.89
C SER A 119 0.29 -15.05 8.62
N PHE A 120 0.93 -15.08 7.43
CA PHE A 120 0.21 -15.16 6.15
C PHE A 120 -0.67 -16.41 6.03
N LYS A 121 -0.10 -17.58 6.32
CA LYS A 121 -0.84 -18.85 6.23
C LYS A 121 -2.06 -18.82 7.13
N THR A 122 -1.91 -18.41 8.38
CA THR A 122 -3.02 -18.32 9.35
C THR A 122 -4.07 -17.31 8.90
N ASN A 123 -3.66 -16.10 8.51
CA ASN A 123 -4.56 -15.05 8.06
C ASN A 123 -5.35 -15.48 6.82
N TYR A 124 -4.67 -16.07 5.82
CA TYR A 124 -5.34 -16.49 4.59
C TYR A 124 -6.28 -17.67 4.82
N SER A 125 -5.88 -18.68 5.60
CA SER A 125 -6.78 -19.79 5.95
C SER A 125 -8.05 -19.31 6.64
N ASN A 126 -7.93 -18.36 7.58
CA ASN A 126 -9.07 -17.82 8.32
C ASN A 126 -9.99 -16.98 7.42
N ASN A 127 -9.41 -16.07 6.62
CA ASN A 127 -10.17 -15.23 5.70
C ASN A 127 -10.85 -16.07 4.61
N TYR A 128 -10.15 -17.08 4.08
CA TYR A 128 -10.70 -17.97 3.06
C TYR A 128 -11.91 -18.75 3.58
N ARG A 129 -11.82 -19.34 4.78
CA ARG A 129 -12.99 -20.01 5.40
C ARG A 129 -14.14 -19.03 5.62
N THR A 130 -13.86 -17.86 6.19
CA THR A 130 -14.87 -16.84 6.53
C THR A 130 -15.60 -16.34 5.29
N GLU A 131 -14.88 -15.94 4.24
CA GLU A 131 -15.49 -15.39 3.03
C GLU A 131 -16.22 -16.46 2.20
N ARG A 132 -15.77 -17.74 2.25
CA ARG A 132 -16.51 -18.86 1.66
C ARG A 132 -17.88 -19.06 2.30
N GLU A 133 -17.93 -19.06 3.63
CA GLU A 133 -19.17 -19.23 4.39
C GLU A 133 -20.11 -18.05 4.15
N LYS A 134 -19.61 -16.83 4.36
CA LYS A 134 -20.37 -15.58 4.23
C LYS A 134 -21.00 -15.40 2.85
N ARG A 135 -20.33 -15.85 1.78
CA ARG A 135 -20.77 -15.64 0.40
C ARG A 135 -21.47 -16.84 -0.24
N GLY A 136 -21.69 -17.93 0.50
CA GLY A 136 -22.36 -19.11 -0.03
C GLY A 136 -21.56 -19.82 -1.14
N TRP A 137 -20.33 -20.22 -0.85
CA TRP A 137 -19.37 -20.79 -1.82
C TRP A 137 -19.94 -21.82 -2.81
N ASN A 138 -20.86 -22.67 -2.35
CA ASN A 138 -21.42 -23.76 -3.16
C ASN A 138 -22.38 -23.28 -4.25
N ASP A 139 -22.94 -22.07 -4.10
CA ASP A 139 -23.87 -21.48 -5.07
C ASP A 139 -23.16 -20.56 -6.08
N MET A 140 -21.86 -20.32 -5.87
CA MET A 140 -21.05 -19.42 -6.70
C MET A 140 -20.55 -20.08 -7.97
N ASN A 141 -20.54 -19.33 -9.07
CA ASN A 141 -19.80 -19.75 -10.25
C ASN A 141 -18.27 -19.60 -10.06
N LYS A 142 -17.48 -20.15 -10.98
CA LYS A 142 -16.01 -20.14 -10.89
C LYS A 142 -15.41 -18.73 -10.78
N ASN A 143 -15.97 -17.72 -11.45
CA ASN A 143 -15.45 -16.35 -11.39
C ASN A 143 -15.76 -15.69 -10.05
N GLU A 144 -16.94 -15.96 -9.48
CA GLU A 144 -17.31 -15.51 -8.14
C GLU A 144 -16.43 -16.16 -7.07
N GLN A 145 -16.17 -17.47 -7.18
CA GLN A 145 -15.22 -18.17 -6.32
C GLN A 145 -13.81 -17.58 -6.40
N ASN A 146 -13.34 -17.26 -7.62
CA ASN A 146 -12.05 -16.60 -7.81
C ASN A 146 -11.97 -15.22 -7.14
N GLN A 147 -13.04 -14.42 -7.19
CA GLN A 147 -13.08 -13.12 -6.50
C GLN A 147 -13.12 -13.29 -4.98
N THR A 148 -13.82 -14.30 -4.46
CA THR A 148 -13.81 -14.66 -3.03
C THR A 148 -12.40 -15.05 -2.57
N LYS A 149 -11.67 -15.86 -3.36
CA LYS A 149 -10.26 -16.20 -3.11
C LYS A 149 -9.37 -14.95 -3.09
N LEU A 150 -9.51 -14.11 -4.11
CA LEU A 150 -8.73 -12.87 -4.23
C LEU A 150 -8.95 -11.94 -3.04
N LEU A 151 -10.21 -11.72 -2.64
CA LEU A 151 -10.54 -10.89 -1.48
C LEU A 151 -9.89 -11.45 -0.21
N ALA A 152 -10.12 -12.73 0.08
CA ALA A 152 -9.55 -13.37 1.27
C ALA A 152 -8.02 -13.30 1.29
N PHE A 153 -7.39 -13.48 0.14
CA PHE A 153 -5.94 -13.40 -0.03
C PHE A 153 -5.42 -11.99 0.22
N MET A 154 -6.02 -10.98 -0.42
CA MET A 154 -5.58 -9.59 -0.28
C MET A 154 -5.82 -9.05 1.12
N ASP A 155 -6.94 -9.39 1.76
CA ASP A 155 -7.19 -9.07 3.16
C ASP A 155 -6.14 -9.72 4.07
N ALA A 156 -5.73 -10.96 3.78
CA ALA A 156 -4.69 -11.64 4.55
C ALA A 156 -3.32 -10.96 4.39
N CYS A 157 -2.96 -10.56 3.16
CA CYS A 157 -1.75 -9.77 2.90
C CYS A 157 -1.76 -8.44 3.65
N THR A 158 -2.90 -7.75 3.69
CA THR A 158 -3.08 -6.51 4.45
C THR A 158 -2.88 -6.76 5.95
N LEU A 159 -3.52 -7.79 6.52
CA LEU A 159 -3.35 -8.16 7.92
C LEU A 159 -1.93 -8.58 8.29
N CYS A 160 -1.14 -9.12 7.35
CA CYS A 160 0.28 -9.39 7.58
C CYS A 160 1.12 -8.14 7.84
N LEU A 161 0.65 -6.97 7.43
CA LEU A 161 1.30 -5.68 7.66
C LEU A 161 0.80 -4.98 8.93
N GLN A 162 -0.10 -5.63 9.68
CA GLN A 162 -0.53 -5.18 10.99
C GLN A 162 0.43 -5.74 12.05
N PHE A 163 1.41 -4.93 12.44
CA PHE A 163 2.42 -5.34 13.41
C PHE A 163 1.95 -5.04 14.84
N SER A 164 1.92 -6.07 15.66
CA SER A 164 1.78 -5.94 17.12
C SER A 164 3.12 -6.12 17.85
N ASN A 165 4.15 -6.51 17.10
CA ASN A 165 5.49 -6.82 17.60
C ASN A 165 6.55 -6.15 16.73
N ALA A 166 7.41 -5.34 17.34
CA ALA A 166 8.46 -4.61 16.62
C ALA A 166 9.51 -5.51 15.95
N LYS A 167 9.78 -6.70 16.49
CA LYS A 167 10.72 -7.66 15.88
C LYS A 167 10.15 -8.22 14.58
N GLU A 168 8.84 -8.48 14.53
CA GLU A 168 8.17 -8.92 13.29
C GLU A 168 8.20 -7.81 12.23
N ALA A 169 7.99 -6.55 12.63
CA ALA A 169 8.13 -5.42 11.72
C ALA A 169 9.55 -5.30 11.17
N LEU A 170 10.57 -5.32 12.03
CA LEU A 170 11.98 -5.28 11.59
C LEU A 170 12.32 -6.47 10.70
N ARG A 171 11.78 -7.66 10.98
CA ARG A 171 11.92 -8.82 10.11
C ARG A 171 11.36 -8.54 8.72
N ALA A 172 10.19 -7.94 8.62
CA ALA A 172 9.61 -7.56 7.32
C ALA A 172 10.50 -6.55 6.57
N PHE A 173 11.06 -5.55 7.26
CA PHE A 173 11.97 -4.58 6.64
C PHE A 173 13.28 -5.21 6.15
N VAL A 174 13.87 -6.13 6.90
CA VAL A 174 15.09 -6.84 6.49
C VAL A 174 14.83 -7.74 5.27
N LEU A 175 13.67 -8.38 5.20
CA LEU A 175 13.32 -9.24 4.08
C LEU A 175 12.94 -8.47 2.81
N SER A 176 12.52 -7.21 2.94
CA SER A 176 11.93 -6.43 1.86
C SER A 176 13.00 -5.84 0.95
N GLN A 177 12.95 -6.23 -0.32
CA GLN A 177 13.81 -5.68 -1.36
C GLN A 177 13.49 -4.19 -1.57
N ARG A 178 12.20 -3.83 -1.54
CA ARG A 178 11.76 -2.43 -1.64
C ARG A 178 12.32 -1.56 -0.52
N THR A 179 12.36 -2.09 0.69
CA THR A 179 12.96 -1.39 1.83
C THR A 179 14.46 -1.26 1.66
N ALA A 180 15.14 -2.34 1.25
CA ALA A 180 16.58 -2.33 1.02
C ALA A 180 16.99 -1.28 -0.03
N GLU A 181 16.26 -1.18 -1.13
CA GLU A 181 16.42 -0.12 -2.14
C GLU A 181 16.23 1.28 -1.54
N GLY A 182 15.24 1.45 -0.66
CA GLY A 182 15.03 2.68 0.10
C GLY A 182 16.21 3.02 1.02
N MET A 183 16.79 2.04 1.72
CA MET A 183 17.96 2.25 2.58
C MET A 183 19.23 2.57 1.79
N GLU A 184 19.45 1.91 0.67
CA GLU A 184 20.59 2.20 -0.23
C GLU A 184 20.53 3.63 -0.77
N ARG A 185 19.33 4.07 -1.14
CA ARG A 185 19.06 5.44 -1.57
C ARG A 185 19.31 6.44 -0.45
N ALA A 186 18.77 6.19 0.75
CA ALA A 186 19.01 7.00 1.93
C ALA A 186 20.50 7.15 2.26
N LEU A 187 21.27 6.07 2.15
CA LEU A 187 22.72 6.07 2.36
C LEU A 187 23.48 6.88 1.30
N THR A 188 22.98 6.88 0.07
CA THR A 188 23.59 7.63 -1.05
C THR A 188 23.38 9.13 -0.91
N HIS A 189 22.24 9.57 -0.36
CA HIS A 189 21.86 10.98 -0.27
C HIS A 189 21.97 11.57 1.16
N GLU A 190 22.37 10.76 2.14
CA GLU A 190 22.41 11.14 3.57
C GLU A 190 21.05 11.57 4.14
N GLU A 191 19.98 10.98 3.60
CA GLU A 191 18.58 11.26 3.96
C GLU A 191 17.92 9.97 4.47
N TYR A 192 18.10 9.70 5.76
CA TYR A 192 17.70 8.42 6.36
C TYR A 192 16.19 8.29 6.63
N GLY A 193 15.50 9.42 6.80
CA GLY A 193 14.08 9.46 7.10
C GLY A 193 13.72 8.83 8.45
N ASN A 194 12.52 8.30 8.55
CA ASN A 194 11.98 7.68 9.76
C ASN A 194 11.32 6.35 9.45
N PHE A 195 11.26 5.48 10.45
CA PHE A 195 10.13 4.56 10.56
C PHE A 195 8.90 5.36 10.93
N ILE A 196 7.84 5.15 10.17
CA ILE A 196 6.53 5.77 10.30
C ILE A 196 5.60 4.73 10.93
N ILE A 197 5.22 4.94 12.18
CA ILE A 197 4.34 4.04 12.94
C ILE A 197 2.94 4.64 12.90
N ARG A 198 2.04 4.05 12.13
CA ARG A 198 0.66 4.51 11.96
C ARG A 198 -0.27 3.60 12.72
N LYS A 199 -1.23 4.18 13.47
CA LYS A 199 -2.33 3.42 14.06
C LYS A 199 -2.99 2.59 12.97
N TRP A 200 -3.18 1.30 13.23
CA TRP A 200 -3.88 0.44 12.27
C TRP A 200 -5.31 0.94 12.05
N MET A 201 -5.65 1.21 10.79
CA MET A 201 -7.01 1.57 10.38
C MET A 201 -7.53 0.43 9.50
N PRO A 202 -8.47 -0.39 9.98
CA PRO A 202 -9.11 -1.36 9.11
C PRO A 202 -9.87 -0.60 8.03
N ALA A 203 -9.57 -0.89 6.76
CA ALA A 203 -10.26 -0.34 5.62
C ALA A 203 -10.67 -1.50 4.70
N PRO A 204 -11.91 -1.54 4.20
CA PRO A 204 -12.30 -2.53 3.21
C PRO A 204 -11.42 -2.45 1.98
N LEU A 205 -11.11 -3.61 1.39
CA LEU A 205 -10.20 -3.72 0.26
C LEU A 205 -10.56 -2.82 -0.94
N ASP A 206 -11.85 -2.64 -1.17
CA ASP A 206 -12.42 -1.83 -2.26
C ASP A 206 -12.62 -0.36 -1.92
N SER A 207 -12.21 0.07 -0.72
CA SER A 207 -12.37 1.45 -0.26
C SER A 207 -11.18 2.35 -0.57
N GLU A 208 -10.09 1.80 -1.11
CA GLU A 208 -8.87 2.56 -1.45
C GLU A 208 -8.91 3.06 -2.90
N PHE A 209 -8.60 4.35 -3.07
CA PHE A 209 -8.57 5.03 -4.36
C PHE A 209 -7.27 5.82 -4.52
N ARG A 210 -6.72 5.79 -5.73
CA ARG A 210 -5.63 6.68 -6.14
C ARG A 210 -6.20 7.86 -6.91
N LEU A 211 -5.91 9.05 -6.42
CA LEU A 211 -6.25 10.32 -7.03
C LEU A 211 -5.09 10.82 -7.88
N PHE A 212 -5.40 11.40 -9.03
CA PHE A 212 -4.43 11.95 -9.98
C PHE A 212 -4.66 13.45 -10.11
N VAL A 213 -3.69 14.23 -9.64
CA VAL A 213 -3.74 15.70 -9.64
C VAL A 213 -2.70 16.24 -10.60
N HIS A 214 -3.15 17.07 -11.54
CA HIS A 214 -2.29 17.71 -12.53
C HIS A 214 -2.67 19.19 -12.64
N ASP A 215 -1.67 20.07 -12.54
CA ASP A 215 -1.85 21.52 -12.45
C ASP A 215 -2.80 21.92 -11.31
N ASN A 216 -2.66 21.28 -10.14
CA ASN A 216 -3.54 21.50 -8.98
C ASN A 216 -5.04 21.25 -9.26
N VAL A 217 -5.36 20.47 -10.29
CA VAL A 217 -6.72 20.03 -10.62
C VAL A 217 -6.81 18.52 -10.48
N LEU A 218 -7.82 18.04 -9.75
CA LEU A 218 -8.13 16.61 -9.68
C LEU A 218 -8.63 16.14 -11.05
N ARG A 219 -7.77 15.46 -11.81
CA ARG A 219 -8.10 14.96 -13.15
C ARG A 219 -8.72 13.57 -13.11
N GLY A 220 -8.37 12.75 -12.13
CA GLY A 220 -8.93 11.40 -12.07
C GLY A 220 -8.85 10.76 -10.70
N ALA A 221 -9.65 9.72 -10.54
CA ALA A 221 -9.59 8.79 -9.43
C ALA A 221 -9.72 7.36 -9.97
N SER A 222 -8.94 6.43 -9.44
CA SER A 222 -9.06 5.00 -9.76
C SER A 222 -9.20 4.20 -8.48
N GLN A 223 -10.07 3.19 -8.48
CA GLN A 223 -9.99 2.11 -7.50
C GLN A 223 -8.55 1.57 -7.50
N TYR A 224 -7.93 1.46 -6.32
CA TYR A 224 -6.51 1.13 -6.20
C TYR A 224 -6.23 -0.31 -6.62
N ILE A 225 -7.10 -1.24 -6.18
CA ILE A 225 -7.02 -2.66 -6.52
C ILE A 225 -7.83 -2.89 -7.79
N ASP A 226 -7.15 -2.74 -8.91
CA ASP A 226 -7.67 -2.87 -10.27
C ASP A 226 -8.18 -4.27 -10.64
N SER A 227 -7.86 -5.29 -9.84
CA SER A 227 -8.20 -6.68 -10.09
C SER A 227 -9.44 -7.19 -9.33
N TYR A 228 -9.97 -6.37 -8.43
CA TYR A 228 -11.11 -6.73 -7.60
C TYR A 228 -12.38 -6.00 -8.04
N PHE A 229 -13.41 -6.77 -8.39
CA PHE A 229 -14.72 -6.23 -8.71
C PHE A 229 -15.56 -6.08 -7.44
N SER A 230 -15.84 -4.83 -7.06
CA SER A 230 -16.75 -4.52 -5.96
C SER A 230 -18.12 -4.12 -6.49
N LYS A 231 -19.15 -4.93 -6.17
CA LYS A 231 -20.54 -4.66 -6.56
C LYS A 231 -21.02 -3.31 -6.02
N ARG A 232 -20.81 -3.04 -4.73
CA ARG A 232 -21.18 -1.77 -4.09
C ARG A 232 -20.49 -0.56 -4.71
N ILE A 233 -19.18 -0.63 -5.00
CA ILE A 233 -18.47 0.48 -5.64
C ILE A 233 -18.98 0.69 -7.06
N PHE A 234 -19.21 -0.39 -7.83
CA PHE A 234 -19.71 -0.29 -9.19
C PHE A 234 -21.09 0.38 -9.27
N HIS A 235 -22.02 0.00 -8.38
CA HIS A 235 -23.37 0.57 -8.33
C HIS A 235 -23.40 2.00 -7.76
N HIS A 236 -22.49 2.33 -6.84
CA HIS A 236 -22.44 3.64 -6.17
C HIS A 236 -21.29 4.53 -6.65
N ARG A 237 -20.71 4.27 -7.82
CA ARG A 237 -19.54 4.98 -8.34
C ARG A 237 -19.73 6.51 -8.40
N ASP A 238 -20.94 6.98 -8.69
CA ASP A 238 -21.23 8.40 -8.75
C ASP A 238 -21.22 9.05 -7.36
N HIS A 239 -21.70 8.33 -6.33
CA HIS A 239 -21.62 8.78 -4.93
C HIS A 239 -20.18 8.78 -4.43
N VAL A 240 -19.40 7.74 -4.76
CA VAL A 240 -17.96 7.66 -4.47
C VAL A 240 -17.23 8.83 -5.14
N ALA A 241 -17.50 9.08 -6.42
CA ALA A 241 -16.93 10.20 -7.15
C ALA A 241 -17.26 11.55 -6.50
N ALA A 242 -18.51 11.75 -6.09
CA ALA A 242 -18.93 12.97 -5.39
C ALA A 242 -18.22 13.12 -4.04
N ALA A 243 -18.07 12.05 -3.26
CA ALA A 243 -17.38 12.06 -1.96
C ALA A 243 -15.90 12.44 -2.12
N ILE A 244 -15.21 11.80 -3.06
CA ILE A 244 -13.81 12.06 -3.38
C ILE A 244 -13.61 13.50 -3.84
N THR A 245 -14.45 13.96 -4.78
CA THR A 245 -14.38 15.32 -5.34
C THR A 245 -14.58 16.36 -4.26
N LYS A 246 -15.60 16.18 -3.41
CA LYS A 246 -15.88 17.05 -2.28
C LYS A 246 -14.70 17.09 -1.29
N PHE A 247 -14.22 15.93 -0.86
CA PHE A 247 -13.08 15.84 0.06
C PHE A 247 -11.83 16.53 -0.51
N PHE A 248 -11.54 16.32 -1.80
CA PHE A 248 -10.42 16.97 -2.45
C PHE A 248 -10.55 18.49 -2.46
N HIS A 249 -11.67 19.02 -2.96
CA HIS A 249 -11.83 20.47 -3.10
C HIS A 249 -11.95 21.19 -1.75
N ASP A 250 -12.66 20.61 -0.79
CA ASP A 250 -12.97 21.28 0.47
C ASP A 250 -11.86 21.13 1.51
N LYS A 251 -11.10 20.04 1.47
CA LYS A 251 -10.12 19.72 2.52
C LYS A 251 -8.70 19.53 2.00
N LEU A 252 -8.49 18.61 1.06
CA LEU A 252 -7.14 18.11 0.74
C LEU A 252 -6.37 19.02 -0.23
N GLY A 253 -6.96 19.35 -1.38
CA GLY A 253 -6.34 20.14 -2.45
C GLY A 253 -5.78 21.47 -1.95
N PRO A 254 -6.57 22.33 -1.27
CA PRO A 254 -6.10 23.61 -0.75
C PRO A 254 -4.85 23.51 0.14
N ARG A 255 -4.63 22.39 0.82
CA ARG A 255 -3.48 22.16 1.70
C ARG A 255 -2.25 21.63 0.97
N LEU A 256 -2.44 20.82 -0.08
CA LEU A 256 -1.33 20.23 -0.84
C LEU A 256 -0.81 21.15 -1.95
N HIS A 257 -1.64 22.02 -2.52
CA HIS A 257 -1.27 22.90 -3.65
C HIS A 257 -0.14 23.89 -3.35
N SER A 258 0.17 24.15 -2.08
CA SER A 258 1.31 25.00 -1.70
C SER A 258 2.66 24.34 -1.94
N THR A 259 2.69 23.02 -2.05
CA THR A 259 3.91 22.20 -2.06
C THR A 259 4.00 21.35 -3.31
N PHE A 260 2.87 20.78 -3.74
CA PHE A 260 2.80 19.87 -4.88
C PHE A 260 2.01 20.49 -6.02
N TYR A 261 2.46 20.25 -7.26
CA TYR A 261 1.80 20.77 -8.47
C TYR A 261 1.25 19.64 -9.37
N HIS A 262 2.03 18.56 -9.51
CA HIS A 262 1.60 17.29 -10.11
C HIS A 262 1.92 16.15 -9.15
N TYR A 263 0.91 15.38 -8.76
CA TYR A 263 1.08 14.32 -7.77
C TYR A 263 -0.08 13.32 -7.84
N ALA A 264 0.13 12.17 -7.24
CA ALA A 264 -0.93 11.22 -6.95
C ALA A 264 -1.16 11.12 -5.44
N VAL A 265 -2.39 10.85 -5.01
CA VAL A 265 -2.71 10.64 -3.59
C VAL A 265 -3.51 9.36 -3.43
N ASP A 266 -3.04 8.48 -2.57
CA ASP A 266 -3.80 7.33 -2.12
C ASP A 266 -4.69 7.76 -0.95
N ILE A 267 -5.98 7.49 -1.05
CA ILE A 267 -6.99 7.75 -0.02
C ILE A 267 -7.79 6.48 0.25
N CYS A 268 -8.41 6.39 1.42
CA CYS A 268 -9.41 5.36 1.69
C CYS A 268 -10.69 5.92 2.33
N ILE A 269 -11.75 5.10 2.27
CA ILE A 269 -13.02 5.31 2.95
C ILE A 269 -13.16 4.21 4.02
N PRO A 270 -12.62 4.39 5.24
CA PRO A 270 -12.48 3.30 6.22
C PRO A 270 -13.80 2.60 6.55
N ASP A 271 -14.89 3.37 6.65
CA ASP A 271 -16.22 2.88 7.05
C ASP A 271 -17.17 2.70 5.87
N LEU A 272 -16.65 2.40 4.67
CA LEU A 272 -17.45 2.29 3.44
C LEU A 272 -18.69 1.38 3.60
N SER A 273 -18.57 0.28 4.35
CA SER A 273 -19.68 -0.65 4.61
C SER A 273 -20.83 -0.04 5.42
N SER A 274 -20.58 1.00 6.19
CA SER A 274 -21.59 1.75 6.94
C SER A 274 -22.29 2.80 6.07
N TYR A 275 -21.68 3.16 4.93
CA TYR A 275 -22.20 4.17 4.02
C TYR A 275 -22.98 3.58 2.84
N ILE A 276 -22.55 2.43 2.32
CA ILE A 276 -23.18 1.76 1.18
C ILE A 276 -23.24 0.24 1.35
N THR A 277 -24.32 -0.35 0.87
CA THR A 277 -24.41 -1.79 0.59
C THR A 277 -24.14 -2.06 -0.89
N ASP A 278 -24.28 -3.31 -1.33
CA ASP A 278 -24.25 -3.66 -2.74
C ASP A 278 -25.30 -2.92 -3.57
N THR A 279 -26.41 -2.48 -2.98
CA THR A 279 -27.56 -1.89 -3.72
C THR A 279 -28.00 -0.53 -3.20
N ASP A 280 -27.70 -0.20 -1.95
CA ASP A 280 -28.32 0.93 -1.26
C ASP A 280 -27.28 1.93 -0.77
N LEU A 281 -27.64 3.21 -0.87
CA LEU A 281 -26.96 4.30 -0.18
C LEU A 281 -27.57 4.41 1.23
N ILE A 282 -26.76 4.14 2.25
CA ILE A 282 -27.18 4.19 3.66
C ILE A 282 -27.00 5.61 4.21
N VAL A 283 -25.85 6.22 3.93
CA VAL A 283 -25.46 7.52 4.47
C VAL A 283 -25.20 8.51 3.33
N PRO A 284 -25.75 9.74 3.40
CA PRO A 284 -25.47 10.78 2.42
C PRO A 284 -23.98 11.11 2.30
N VAL A 285 -23.55 11.47 1.08
CA VAL A 285 -22.13 11.70 0.73
C VAL A 285 -21.44 12.77 1.59
N ASP A 286 -22.18 13.76 2.09
CA ASP A 286 -21.64 14.83 2.93
C ASP A 286 -21.16 14.37 4.31
N GLN A 287 -21.53 13.16 4.72
CA GLN A 287 -21.15 12.54 6.00
C GLN A 287 -20.07 11.46 5.84
N TRP A 288 -19.55 11.25 4.62
CA TRP A 288 -18.50 10.25 4.39
C TRP A 288 -17.15 10.77 4.88
N GLU A 289 -16.45 9.95 5.65
CA GLU A 289 -15.07 10.24 6.05
C GLU A 289 -14.07 9.57 5.11
N LEU A 290 -13.14 10.37 4.61
CA LEU A 290 -12.02 9.93 3.79
C LEU A 290 -10.71 10.18 4.55
N LYS A 291 -9.74 9.28 4.39
CA LYS A 291 -8.40 9.41 5.00
C LYS A 291 -7.32 9.33 3.93
N VAL A 292 -6.30 10.17 4.06
CA VAL A 292 -5.09 10.14 3.24
C VAL A 292 -4.17 9.02 3.71
N ILE A 293 -3.76 8.18 2.77
CA ILE A 293 -2.82 7.09 2.99
C ILE A 293 -1.41 7.55 2.64
N GLU A 294 -1.22 8.11 1.45
CA GLU A 294 0.11 8.40 0.89
C GLU A 294 0.01 9.45 -0.22
N VAL A 295 1.00 10.34 -0.31
CA VAL A 295 1.22 11.18 -1.50
C VAL A 295 2.37 10.57 -2.28
N ASN A 296 2.19 10.42 -3.59
CA ASN A 296 3.16 9.86 -4.51
C ASN A 296 3.52 10.91 -5.58
N PRO A 297 4.73 10.88 -6.14
CA PRO A 297 5.09 11.80 -7.20
C PRO A 297 4.33 11.48 -8.49
N TRP A 298 4.28 12.46 -9.40
CA TRP A 298 3.79 12.25 -10.77
C TRP A 298 4.93 11.85 -11.70
N PHE A 299 4.96 10.58 -12.11
CA PHE A 299 5.93 10.01 -13.05
C PHE A 299 5.37 8.72 -13.66
N GLU A 300 5.93 8.29 -14.79
CA GLU A 300 5.43 7.14 -15.58
C GLU A 300 5.35 5.83 -14.79
N SER A 301 6.22 5.63 -13.80
CA SER A 301 6.20 4.43 -12.94
C SER A 301 5.31 4.55 -11.70
N THR A 302 4.64 5.69 -11.47
CA THR A 302 3.55 5.74 -10.50
C THR A 302 2.43 4.82 -10.99
N GLY A 303 2.08 3.81 -10.20
CA GLY A 303 1.02 2.87 -10.59
C GLY A 303 -0.27 3.62 -10.98
N MET A 304 -0.72 3.44 -12.23
CA MET A 304 -1.89 4.13 -12.79
C MET A 304 -3.22 3.40 -12.52
N CYS A 305 -3.17 2.26 -11.83
CA CYS A 305 -4.34 1.43 -11.50
C CYS A 305 -5.18 1.11 -12.76
N LEU A 306 -6.45 1.53 -12.83
CA LEU A 306 -7.35 1.27 -13.97
C LEU A 306 -7.17 2.23 -15.15
N PHE A 307 -6.32 3.25 -15.04
CA PHE A 307 -5.92 4.04 -16.19
C PHE A 307 -4.89 3.26 -17.02
N SER A 308 -4.94 3.41 -18.35
CA SER A 308 -3.97 2.72 -19.21
C SER A 308 -2.55 3.24 -18.98
N GLY A 309 -1.54 2.57 -19.54
CA GLY A 309 -0.16 3.09 -19.57
C GLY A 309 0.00 4.43 -20.32
N ARG A 310 -1.09 4.98 -20.88
CA ARG A 310 -1.19 6.33 -21.45
C ARG A 310 -2.16 7.19 -20.66
N ALA A 311 -2.17 7.02 -19.35
CA ALA A 311 -3.05 7.74 -18.46
C ALA A 311 -2.93 9.27 -18.61
N GLU A 312 -1.75 9.79 -18.97
CA GLU A 312 -1.58 11.21 -19.29
C GLU A 312 -2.54 11.66 -20.41
N GLU A 313 -2.64 10.91 -21.51
CA GLU A 313 -3.59 11.20 -22.61
C GLU A 313 -5.07 11.13 -22.15
N GLU A 314 -5.35 10.25 -21.18
CA GLU A 314 -6.69 10.09 -20.60
C GLU A 314 -7.03 11.21 -19.61
N LEU A 315 -6.04 11.75 -18.91
CA LEU A 315 -6.16 12.78 -17.88
C LEU A 315 -5.93 14.20 -18.42
N GLU A 316 -5.42 14.31 -19.65
CA GLU A 316 -5.31 15.56 -20.39
C GLU A 316 -6.64 16.28 -20.53
N GLU A 317 -6.57 17.60 -20.43
CA GLU A 317 -7.70 18.49 -20.68
C GLU A 317 -8.10 18.44 -22.16
N LYS A 318 -9.36 18.08 -22.40
CA LYS A 318 -9.96 18.00 -23.74
C LYS A 318 -11.31 18.70 -23.69
N GLU A 319 -11.66 19.41 -24.76
CA GLU A 319 -12.92 20.14 -24.85
C GLU A 319 -14.11 19.22 -24.56
N GLY A 320 -15.00 19.64 -23.64
CA GLY A 320 -16.18 18.89 -23.23
C GLY A 320 -15.94 17.76 -22.22
N ARG A 321 -14.70 17.49 -21.81
CA ARG A 321 -14.39 16.48 -20.79
C ARG A 321 -14.69 17.02 -19.38
N GLN A 322 -15.48 16.27 -18.62
CA GLN A 322 -15.74 16.56 -17.22
C GLN A 322 -14.72 15.82 -16.34
N PHE A 323 -14.22 16.52 -15.34
CA PHE A 323 -13.28 15.98 -14.35
C PHE A 323 -13.92 16.02 -12.94
N PRO A 324 -13.53 15.09 -12.05
CA PRO A 324 -12.58 14.00 -12.29
C PRO A 324 -13.18 12.82 -13.08
N ILE A 325 -12.34 12.13 -13.86
CA ILE A 325 -12.70 10.81 -14.40
C ILE A 325 -12.53 9.78 -13.28
N VAL A 326 -13.62 9.10 -12.91
CA VAL A 326 -13.57 8.06 -11.88
C VAL A 326 -13.66 6.68 -12.51
N LYS A 327 -12.62 5.86 -12.31
CA LYS A 327 -12.54 4.48 -12.79
C LYS A 327 -12.69 3.49 -11.65
N VAL A 328 -13.59 2.55 -11.83
CA VAL A 328 -13.82 1.41 -10.93
C VAL A 328 -13.82 0.14 -11.75
N GLN A 329 -13.45 -0.99 -11.15
CA GLN A 329 -13.49 -2.26 -11.85
C GLN A 329 -14.97 -2.60 -12.16
N ASP A 330 -15.27 -2.88 -13.43
CA ASP A 330 -16.63 -3.08 -13.95
C ASP A 330 -16.94 -4.55 -14.25
N LYS A 331 -15.93 -5.43 -14.14
CA LYS A 331 -16.06 -6.85 -14.44
C LYS A 331 -15.26 -7.73 -13.49
N LEU A 332 -15.74 -8.95 -13.32
CA LEU A 332 -15.00 -10.00 -12.63
C LEU A 332 -13.70 -10.28 -13.38
N VAL A 333 -12.58 -10.25 -12.67
CA VAL A 333 -11.26 -10.57 -13.23
C VAL A 333 -10.88 -12.00 -12.85
N SER A 334 -10.33 -12.75 -13.79
CA SER A 334 -9.74 -14.07 -13.51
C SER A 334 -8.45 -13.91 -12.71
N LEU A 335 -8.06 -14.90 -11.91
CA LEU A 335 -6.78 -14.89 -11.16
C LEU A 335 -5.52 -14.87 -12.05
N GLY A 336 -5.67 -14.86 -13.38
CA GLY A 336 -4.55 -14.84 -14.34
C GLY A 336 -3.63 -13.62 -14.23
N PHE A 337 -4.09 -12.51 -13.66
CA PHE A 337 -3.26 -11.31 -13.43
C PHE A 337 -2.29 -11.46 -12.25
N MET A 338 -2.57 -12.37 -11.31
CA MET A 338 -1.71 -12.59 -10.16
C MET A 338 -0.39 -13.20 -10.60
N SER A 339 0.70 -12.81 -9.93
CA SER A 339 2.00 -13.44 -10.14
C SER A 339 1.92 -14.96 -9.88
N LYS A 340 2.85 -15.71 -10.47
CA LYS A 340 2.94 -17.16 -10.25
C LYS A 340 3.08 -17.49 -8.76
N ASP A 341 4.01 -16.82 -8.09
CA ASP A 341 4.32 -17.05 -6.67
C ASP A 341 3.11 -16.81 -5.76
N TRP A 342 2.33 -15.76 -6.04
CA TRP A 342 1.13 -15.47 -5.27
C TRP A 342 0.07 -16.57 -5.43
N ARG A 343 -0.14 -17.04 -6.67
CA ARG A 343 -1.08 -18.15 -6.93
C ARG A 343 -0.64 -19.45 -6.29
N GLU A 344 0.65 -19.76 -6.34
CA GLU A 344 1.19 -20.98 -5.72
C GLU A 344 1.06 -20.94 -4.19
N ALA A 345 1.39 -19.81 -3.57
CA ALA A 345 1.21 -19.62 -2.14
C ALA A 345 -0.26 -19.78 -1.73
N MET A 346 -1.17 -19.18 -2.51
CA MET A 346 -2.62 -19.28 -2.32
C MET A 346 -3.11 -20.73 -2.42
N TYR A 347 -2.81 -21.43 -3.52
CA TYR A 347 -3.27 -22.81 -3.73
C TYR A 347 -2.72 -23.81 -2.70
N ARG A 348 -1.48 -23.61 -2.24
CA ARG A 348 -0.90 -24.44 -1.18
C ARG A 348 -1.71 -24.37 0.11
N VAL A 349 -2.08 -23.16 0.55
CA VAL A 349 -2.88 -22.97 1.77
C VAL A 349 -4.30 -23.50 1.59
N GLU A 350 -4.90 -23.28 0.41
CA GLU A 350 -6.24 -23.82 0.10
C GLU A 350 -6.28 -25.35 0.19
N ALA A 351 -5.28 -26.04 -0.36
CA ALA A 351 -5.21 -27.50 -0.33
C ALA A 351 -5.15 -28.05 1.10
N GLU A 352 -4.44 -27.37 2.01
CA GLU A 352 -4.39 -27.73 3.42
C GLU A 352 -5.75 -27.52 4.11
N VAL A 353 -6.40 -26.38 3.89
CA VAL A 353 -7.74 -26.09 4.42
C VAL A 353 -8.76 -27.13 3.94
N GLU A 354 -8.69 -27.54 2.68
CA GLU A 354 -9.58 -28.56 2.12
C GLU A 354 -9.33 -29.95 2.72
N ALA A 355 -8.07 -30.28 3.01
CA ALA A 355 -7.71 -31.54 3.65
C ALA A 355 -8.23 -31.64 5.09
N GLU A 356 -8.31 -30.53 5.82
CA GLU A 356 -8.86 -30.49 7.20
C GLU A 356 -10.39 -30.64 7.25
N THR A 357 -11.09 -30.35 6.16
CA THR A 357 -12.56 -30.40 6.10
C THR A 357 -13.14 -31.74 5.63
N LYS A 358 -12.29 -32.65 5.17
CA LYS A 358 -12.65 -34.02 4.75
C LYS A 358 -12.39 -35.01 5.86
#